data_AF-A0A0H2SXN9-F1
#
_entry.id   AF-A0A0H2SXN9-F1
#
_cell.length_a   1.000
_cell.length_b   1.000
_cell.length_c   1.000
_cell.angle_alpha   90.00
_cell.angle_beta   90.00
_cell.angle_gamma   90.00
#
_symmetry.space_group_name_H-M   'P 1'
#
loop_
_entity.id
_entity.type
_entity.pdbx_description
1 polymer ?
#
loop_
_entity_poly.entity_id
_entity_poly.type
_entity_poly.pdbx_seq_one_letter_code
_entity_poly.pdbx_strand_id
1 'polypeptide(L)'
;TKYGAFGLYNAGVTKYTFQPFGNENTPTTNYGYTYYPDVSYQYDGEKPILPEENYIGYYNGENNIAFMTTYENKIKNINIRGSFEYVVSGSKSPANPWGEYATWTEGGQGTKFLDDKILEHKYDFNLKFNYPFYGLKIFNGINLRYTKNKLELVDTSENDNYDMKMFKPSNKNEFYYNFNIGVEYSFD
;
A
#
# COMPACT_ATOMS: atom_id res chain seq x y z
N THR A 1 7.05 -10.64 26.59
CA THR A 1 7.54 -11.89 27.22
C THR A 1 9.02 -11.69 27.60
N LYS A 2 9.66 -12.67 28.26
CA LYS A 2 11.11 -12.63 28.49
C LYS A 2 11.97 -12.64 27.21
N TYR A 3 11.36 -12.94 26.06
CA TYR A 3 12.00 -12.99 24.76
C TYR A 3 11.67 -11.77 23.87
N GLY A 4 11.05 -10.73 24.43
CA GLY A 4 10.64 -9.53 23.68
C GLY A 4 9.12 -9.37 23.58
N ALA A 5 8.71 -8.36 22.83
CA ALA A 5 7.32 -8.07 22.47
C ALA A 5 7.02 -8.59 21.07
N PHE A 6 5.90 -9.28 20.93
CA PHE A 6 5.40 -9.80 19.66
C PHE A 6 4.05 -9.15 19.39
N GLY A 7 3.82 -8.73 18.16
CA GLY A 7 2.54 -8.20 17.69
C GLY A 7 2.05 -9.03 16.50
N LEU A 8 0.74 -9.24 16.44
CA LEU A 8 0.05 -9.85 15.32
C LEU A 8 -1.10 -8.93 14.95
N TYR A 9 -1.16 -8.55 13.69
CA TYR A 9 -2.15 -7.63 13.15
C TYR A 9 -2.73 -8.23 11.87
N ASN A 10 -4.00 -7.98 11.63
CA ASN A 10 -4.64 -8.27 10.36
C ASN A 10 -5.57 -7.10 9.99
N ALA A 11 -5.68 -6.83 8.70
CA ALA A 11 -6.60 -5.86 8.16
C ALA A 11 -7.08 -6.35 6.79
N GLY A 12 -8.29 -5.98 6.40
CA GLY A 12 -8.82 -6.35 5.11
C GLY A 12 -9.97 -5.45 4.72
N VAL A 13 -10.06 -5.15 3.43
CA VAL A 13 -11.04 -4.22 2.91
C VAL A 13 -11.55 -4.72 1.56
N THR A 14 -12.87 -4.63 1.37
CA THR A 14 -13.55 -5.00 0.13
C THR A 14 -13.30 -3.95 -0.96
N LYS A 15 -13.56 -4.30 -2.21
CA LYS A 15 -13.53 -3.34 -3.32
C LYS A 15 -14.63 -2.28 -3.13
N TYR A 16 -14.44 -1.08 -3.68
CA TYR A 16 -15.37 0.06 -3.62
C TYR A 16 -15.48 0.75 -2.25
N THR A 17 -14.54 0.52 -1.33
CA THR A 17 -14.66 1.03 0.05
C THR A 17 -14.20 2.48 0.20
N PHE A 18 -13.19 2.89 -0.57
CA PHE A 18 -12.54 4.21 -0.40
C PHE A 18 -12.80 5.19 -1.55
N GLN A 19 -13.61 4.78 -2.53
CA GLN A 19 -13.77 5.53 -3.77
C GLN A 19 -14.73 6.71 -3.61
N PRO A 20 -14.39 7.89 -4.15
CA PRO A 20 -15.34 8.99 -4.25
C PRO A 20 -16.41 8.66 -5.31
N PHE A 21 -17.64 9.14 -5.10
CA PHE A 21 -18.68 9.10 -6.13
C PHE A 21 -19.16 10.51 -6.47
N GLY A 22 -19.09 10.89 -7.76
CA GLY A 22 -19.52 12.18 -8.31
C GLY A 22 -18.47 12.82 -9.24
N ASN A 23 -18.92 13.63 -10.20
CA ASN A 23 -18.08 14.40 -11.14
C ASN A 23 -18.66 15.81 -11.38
N GLU A 24 -18.07 16.62 -12.25
CA GLU A 24 -18.53 18.00 -12.53
C GLU A 24 -20.02 18.11 -12.92
N ASN A 25 -20.61 17.01 -13.42
CA ASN A 25 -22.01 16.92 -13.85
C ASN A 25 -22.93 16.17 -12.86
N THR A 26 -22.39 15.63 -11.75
CA THR A 26 -23.15 14.95 -10.69
C THR A 26 -22.67 15.44 -9.33
N PRO A 27 -23.54 16.05 -8.49
CA PRO A 27 -23.11 16.83 -7.34
C PRO A 27 -22.11 16.05 -6.46
N THR A 28 -20.93 16.66 -6.28
CA THR A 28 -19.73 16.25 -5.52
C THR A 28 -19.97 16.06 -4.01
N THR A 29 -21.18 15.68 -3.64
CA THR A 29 -21.73 15.88 -2.30
C THR A 29 -21.46 14.74 -1.34
N ASN A 30 -20.93 13.60 -1.78
CA ASN A 30 -20.71 12.47 -0.89
C ASN A 30 -19.30 11.89 -1.02
N TYR A 31 -18.55 12.00 0.09
CA TYR A 31 -17.28 11.34 0.37
C TYR A 31 -15.99 11.97 -0.21
N GLY A 32 -15.80 13.27 0.03
CA GLY A 32 -14.55 13.98 -0.32
C GLY A 32 -13.35 13.75 0.61
N TYR A 33 -13.37 12.77 1.54
CA TYR A 33 -12.23 12.53 2.44
C TYR A 33 -11.12 11.65 1.82
N THR A 34 -11.30 11.18 0.58
CA THR A 34 -10.36 10.36 -0.20
C THR A 34 -10.29 10.80 -1.68
N TYR A 35 -10.57 12.07 -2.00
CA TYR A 35 -10.37 12.55 -3.38
C TYR A 35 -8.90 12.90 -3.60
N TYR A 36 -8.13 11.95 -4.15
CA TYR A 36 -6.90 12.28 -4.84
C TYR A 36 -7.25 12.76 -6.26
N PRO A 37 -6.73 13.92 -6.70
CA PRO A 37 -7.13 14.51 -7.98
C PRO A 37 -6.67 13.68 -9.19
N ASP A 38 -5.68 12.80 -9.00
CA ASP A 38 -5.08 11.99 -10.05
C ASP A 38 -4.48 10.72 -9.43
N VAL A 39 -4.25 9.71 -10.27
CA VAL A 39 -3.55 8.45 -9.94
C VAL A 39 -2.16 8.40 -10.56
N SER A 40 -1.79 9.44 -11.31
CA SER A 40 -0.52 9.59 -12.00
C SER A 40 -0.01 11.04 -11.93
N TYR A 41 1.23 11.26 -12.33
CA TYR A 41 1.80 12.59 -12.50
C TYR A 41 2.85 12.61 -13.62
N GLN A 42 3.05 13.78 -14.21
CA GLN A 42 4.03 13.98 -15.29
C GLN A 42 5.36 14.50 -14.73
N TYR A 43 6.38 13.64 -14.69
CA TYR A 43 7.75 14.03 -14.36
C TYR A 43 8.74 13.05 -15.01
N ASP A 44 9.40 13.49 -16.09
CA ASP A 44 10.24 12.62 -16.93
C ASP A 44 9.45 11.39 -17.42
N GLY A 45 8.27 11.67 -17.99
CA GLY A 45 7.25 10.68 -18.36
C GLY A 45 6.11 10.57 -17.33
N GLU A 46 5.07 9.83 -17.69
CA GLU A 46 3.96 9.50 -16.79
C GLU A 46 4.43 8.52 -15.72
N LYS A 47 4.22 8.87 -14.45
CA LYS A 47 4.55 8.03 -13.30
C LYS A 47 3.30 7.76 -12.47
N PRO A 48 3.09 6.51 -12.02
CA PRO A 48 1.96 6.20 -11.14
C PRO A 48 2.22 6.77 -9.74
N ILE A 49 1.18 7.30 -9.12
CA ILE A 49 1.16 7.55 -7.67
C ILE A 49 0.78 6.22 -7.02
N LEU A 50 1.62 5.72 -6.11
CA LEU A 50 1.39 4.40 -5.54
C LEU A 50 0.05 4.35 -4.77
N PRO A 51 -0.67 3.20 -4.80
CA PRO A 51 -1.88 3.03 -4.00
C PRO A 51 -1.69 3.47 -2.54
N GLU A 52 -0.57 3.09 -1.93
CA GLU A 52 -0.21 3.42 -0.55
C GLU A 52 -0.13 4.93 -0.26
N GLU A 53 0.09 5.74 -1.29
CA GLU A 53 0.15 7.20 -1.21
C GLU A 53 -1.19 7.86 -1.59
N ASN A 54 -2.11 7.10 -2.19
CA ASN A 54 -3.42 7.55 -2.67
C ASN A 54 -4.59 7.17 -1.73
N TYR A 55 -4.38 6.32 -0.74
CA TYR A 55 -5.43 5.95 0.21
C TYR A 55 -5.24 6.66 1.56
N ILE A 56 -6.26 7.43 1.96
CA ILE A 56 -6.32 8.00 3.32
C ILE A 56 -6.93 6.95 4.26
N GLY A 57 -6.26 6.71 5.39
CA GLY A 57 -6.76 5.89 6.49
C GLY A 57 -6.29 4.44 6.51
N TYR A 58 -6.14 3.78 5.34
CA TYR A 58 -5.61 2.41 5.28
C TYR A 58 -4.53 2.27 4.20
N TYR A 59 -3.31 1.97 4.66
CA TYR A 59 -2.09 1.92 3.85
C TYR A 59 -2.20 1.01 2.62
N ASN A 60 -2.78 -0.20 2.76
CA ASN A 60 -2.88 -1.14 1.64
C ASN A 60 -4.09 -0.85 0.71
N GLY A 61 -4.93 0.13 1.03
CA GLY A 61 -6.06 0.54 0.19
C GLY A 61 -7.24 -0.43 0.21
N GLU A 62 -8.06 -0.41 -0.83
CA GLU A 62 -9.18 -1.34 -0.98
C GLU A 62 -8.78 -2.71 -1.54
N ASN A 63 -9.74 -3.62 -1.60
CA ASN A 63 -9.65 -4.92 -2.26
C ASN A 63 -8.39 -5.73 -1.89
N ASN A 64 -8.11 -5.84 -0.59
CA ASN A 64 -6.98 -6.61 -0.08
C ASN A 64 -7.23 -7.21 1.30
N ILE A 65 -6.38 -8.16 1.66
CA ILE A 65 -6.18 -8.62 3.03
C ILE A 65 -4.69 -8.61 3.35
N ALA A 66 -4.36 -8.14 4.56
CA ALA A 66 -3.01 -8.00 5.07
C ALA A 66 -2.87 -8.69 6.41
N PHE A 67 -1.73 -9.34 6.62
CA PHE A 67 -1.31 -9.93 7.88
C PHE A 67 0.09 -9.44 8.22
N MET A 68 0.26 -8.85 9.40
CA MET A 68 1.54 -8.34 9.85
C MET A 68 1.94 -8.98 11.18
N THR A 69 3.20 -9.38 11.27
CA THR A 69 3.85 -9.73 12.52
C THR A 69 4.92 -8.70 12.85
N THR A 70 5.03 -8.34 14.12
CA THR A 70 6.06 -7.42 14.60
C THR A 70 6.82 -8.05 15.76
N TYR A 71 8.09 -7.72 15.87
CA TYR A 71 8.95 -8.13 16.96
C TYR A 71 9.77 -6.94 17.45
N GLU A 72 9.81 -6.75 18.76
CA GLU A 72 10.68 -5.78 19.42
C GLU A 72 11.37 -6.41 20.61
N ASN A 73 12.68 -6.24 20.72
CA ASN A 73 13.43 -6.68 21.88
C ASN A 73 14.67 -5.83 22.11
N LYS A 74 15.15 -5.81 23.35
CA LYS A 74 16.42 -5.22 23.75
C LYS A 74 17.35 -6.33 24.26
N ILE A 75 18.36 -6.66 23.48
CA ILE A 75 19.37 -7.67 23.83
C ILE A 75 20.66 -6.93 24.22
N LYS A 76 20.98 -6.91 25.51
CA LYS A 76 22.05 -6.07 26.08
C LYS A 76 21.80 -4.60 25.71
N ASN A 77 22.73 -3.97 24.99
CA ASN A 77 22.58 -2.59 24.52
C ASN A 77 21.96 -2.51 23.12
N ILE A 78 21.69 -3.62 22.43
CA ILE A 78 21.13 -3.61 21.07
C ILE A 78 19.60 -3.58 21.16
N ASN A 79 18.98 -2.53 20.60
CA ASN A 79 17.54 -2.53 20.35
C ASN A 79 17.28 -3.11 18.96
N ILE A 80 16.42 -4.12 18.88
CA ILE A 80 16.04 -4.82 17.66
C ILE A 80 14.55 -4.59 17.45
N ARG A 81 14.18 -4.14 16.24
CA ARG A 81 12.79 -4.02 15.79
C ARG A 81 12.67 -4.65 14.43
N GLY A 82 11.68 -5.51 14.24
CA GLY A 82 11.40 -6.09 12.93
C GLY A 82 9.91 -6.23 12.69
N SER A 83 9.55 -6.24 11.42
CA SER A 83 8.20 -6.54 10.97
C SER A 83 8.23 -7.36 9.70
N PHE A 84 7.22 -8.20 9.54
CA PHE A 84 6.93 -8.89 8.30
C PHE A 84 5.45 -8.72 8.00
N GLU A 85 5.12 -8.18 6.83
CA GLU A 85 3.76 -8.03 6.32
C GLU A 85 3.59 -8.84 5.04
N TYR A 86 2.48 -9.57 4.96
CA TYR A 86 2.01 -10.25 3.76
C TYR A 86 0.65 -9.68 3.36
N VAL A 87 0.56 -9.21 2.12
CA VAL A 87 -0.66 -8.61 1.56
C VAL A 87 -1.05 -9.33 0.28
N VAL A 88 -2.33 -9.69 0.18
CA VAL A 88 -2.95 -10.16 -1.07
C VAL A 88 -3.87 -9.08 -1.56
N SER A 89 -3.64 -8.59 -2.78
CA SER A 89 -4.45 -7.52 -3.38
C SER A 89 -5.08 -7.97 -4.69
N GLY A 90 -6.34 -7.60 -4.89
CA GLY A 90 -6.96 -7.56 -6.22
C GLY A 90 -6.81 -6.19 -6.86
N SER A 91 -7.59 -5.95 -7.91
CA SER A 91 -7.64 -4.67 -8.60
C SER A 91 -8.16 -3.56 -7.70
N LYS A 92 -7.60 -2.36 -7.81
CA LYS A 92 -7.93 -1.19 -6.99
C LYS A 92 -8.12 0.01 -7.89
N SER A 93 -9.06 0.88 -7.54
CA SER A 93 -9.14 2.19 -8.17
C SER A 93 -9.36 3.24 -7.09
N PRO A 94 -8.36 4.04 -6.71
CA PRO A 94 -8.54 5.05 -5.67
C PRO A 94 -9.45 6.19 -6.11
N ALA A 95 -9.57 6.43 -7.43
CA ALA A 95 -10.23 7.62 -7.97
C ALA A 95 -11.51 7.31 -8.79
N ASN A 96 -11.68 6.09 -9.32
CA ASN A 96 -12.86 5.73 -10.11
C ASN A 96 -13.81 4.79 -9.32
N PRO A 97 -15.04 5.23 -8.98
CA PRO A 97 -16.02 4.44 -8.22
C PRO A 97 -16.50 3.18 -8.93
N TRP A 98 -16.34 3.10 -10.23
CA TRP A 98 -16.85 2.00 -11.05
C TRP A 98 -15.73 1.05 -11.49
N GLY A 99 -14.48 1.40 -11.22
CA GLY A 99 -13.31 0.56 -11.48
C GLY A 99 -13.07 0.33 -12.96
N GLU A 100 -13.45 -0.85 -13.46
CA GLU A 100 -13.28 -1.23 -14.88
C GLU A 100 -14.55 -0.99 -15.74
N TYR A 101 -15.62 -0.51 -15.11
CA TYR A 101 -16.91 -0.27 -15.75
C TYR A 101 -17.18 1.23 -15.90
N ALA A 102 -17.92 1.63 -16.93
CA ALA A 102 -18.31 3.03 -17.12
C ALA A 102 -19.49 3.43 -16.21
N THR A 103 -20.32 2.44 -15.83
CA THR A 103 -21.53 2.66 -15.02
C THR A 103 -21.74 1.57 -13.97
N TRP A 104 -22.49 1.90 -12.91
CA TRP A 104 -22.93 0.95 -11.88
C TRP A 104 -23.62 -0.29 -12.46
N THR A 105 -24.39 -0.12 -13.54
CA THR A 105 -25.21 -1.17 -14.17
C THR A 105 -24.42 -2.20 -14.97
N GLU A 106 -23.17 -1.93 -15.33
CA GLU A 106 -22.36 -2.81 -16.17
C GLU A 106 -21.66 -3.94 -15.40
N GLY A 107 -21.68 -3.90 -14.06
CA GLY A 107 -21.06 -4.93 -13.24
C GLY A 107 -20.43 -4.43 -11.95
N GLY A 108 -20.55 -3.14 -11.63
CA GLY A 108 -20.11 -2.57 -10.35
C GLY A 108 -20.94 -3.01 -9.14
N GLN A 109 -22.03 -3.76 -9.33
CA GLN A 109 -22.99 -4.07 -8.28
C GLN A 109 -22.46 -5.05 -7.23
N GLY A 110 -22.76 -4.74 -5.96
CA GLY A 110 -22.51 -5.62 -4.82
C GLY A 110 -21.12 -5.48 -4.19
N THR A 111 -20.90 -6.25 -3.13
CA THR A 111 -19.60 -6.32 -2.45
C THR A 111 -18.69 -7.29 -3.21
N LYS A 112 -17.53 -6.80 -3.64
CA LYS A 112 -16.50 -7.62 -4.31
C LYS A 112 -15.25 -7.74 -3.46
N PHE A 113 -14.59 -8.88 -3.50
CA PHE A 113 -13.40 -9.12 -2.71
C PHE A 113 -12.49 -10.18 -3.32
N LEU A 114 -11.34 -9.74 -3.83
CA LEU A 114 -10.30 -10.60 -4.41
C LEU A 114 -10.83 -11.52 -5.53
N ASP A 115 -11.80 -11.02 -6.31
CA ASP A 115 -12.45 -11.77 -7.40
C ASP A 115 -11.65 -11.79 -8.72
N ASP A 116 -10.49 -11.10 -8.74
CA ASP A 116 -9.61 -11.08 -9.90
C ASP A 116 -8.98 -12.46 -10.16
N LYS A 117 -8.87 -12.85 -11.44
CA LYS A 117 -8.26 -14.14 -11.84
C LYS A 117 -6.79 -14.27 -11.38
N ILE A 118 -6.10 -13.14 -11.28
CA ILE A 118 -4.72 -13.03 -10.82
C ILE A 118 -4.74 -12.02 -9.67
N LEU A 119 -4.05 -12.34 -8.58
CA LEU A 119 -3.89 -11.47 -7.42
C LEU A 119 -2.43 -11.08 -7.24
N GLU A 120 -2.19 -9.87 -6.74
CA GLU A 120 -0.89 -9.42 -6.26
C GLU A 120 -0.59 -10.08 -4.91
N HIS A 121 0.65 -10.51 -4.73
CA HIS A 121 1.17 -10.99 -3.45
C HIS A 121 2.40 -10.17 -3.06
N LYS A 122 2.26 -9.32 -2.04
CA LYS A 122 3.32 -8.44 -1.54
C LYS A 122 3.84 -8.98 -0.20
N TYR A 123 5.15 -9.21 -0.13
CA TYR A 123 5.87 -9.63 1.07
C TYR A 123 6.82 -8.50 1.44
N ASP A 124 6.61 -7.87 2.59
CA ASP A 124 7.43 -6.76 3.10
C ASP A 124 8.12 -7.18 4.40
N PHE A 125 9.44 -7.06 4.43
CA PHE A 125 10.27 -7.36 5.59
C PHE A 125 11.08 -6.12 5.97
N ASN A 126 10.91 -5.68 7.21
CA ASN A 126 11.71 -4.63 7.82
C ASN A 126 12.48 -5.20 9.01
N LEU A 127 13.74 -4.81 9.13
CA LEU A 127 14.56 -5.08 10.31
C LEU A 127 15.42 -3.86 10.62
N LYS A 128 15.46 -3.46 11.89
CA LYS A 128 16.23 -2.32 12.39
C LYS A 128 16.99 -2.71 13.65
N PHE A 129 18.24 -2.26 13.72
CA PHE A 129 19.14 -2.42 14.85
C PHE A 129 19.64 -1.05 15.31
N ASN A 130 19.55 -0.78 16.60
CA ASN A 130 20.16 0.40 17.21
C ASN A 130 21.17 -0.03 18.28
N TYR A 131 22.40 0.46 18.16
CA TYR A 131 23.50 0.22 19.08
C TYR A 131 24.00 1.55 19.68
N PRO A 132 23.50 1.94 20.87
CA PRO A 132 24.02 3.06 21.63
C PRO A 132 25.29 2.66 22.40
N PHE A 133 26.29 3.53 22.36
CA PHE A 133 27.58 3.41 23.02
C PHE A 133 28.16 4.81 23.32
N TYR A 134 28.20 5.21 24.59
CA TYR A 134 28.83 6.45 25.09
C TYR A 134 28.60 7.71 24.22
N GLY A 135 27.36 8.18 24.11
CA GLY A 135 27.00 9.38 23.34
C GLY A 135 26.91 9.16 21.82
N LEU A 136 27.39 8.02 21.31
CA LEU A 136 27.26 7.59 19.92
C LEU A 136 26.16 6.53 19.78
N LYS A 137 25.35 6.61 18.74
CA LYS A 137 24.35 5.61 18.38
C LYS A 137 24.52 5.22 16.94
N ILE A 138 24.83 3.95 16.71
CA ILE A 138 24.87 3.37 15.37
C ILE A 138 23.50 2.75 15.09
N PHE A 139 22.88 3.11 13.98
CA PHE A 139 21.61 2.53 13.55
C PHE A 139 21.77 1.90 12.17
N ASN A 140 21.21 0.71 12.01
CA ASN A 140 21.21 -0.01 10.74
C ASN A 140 19.82 -0.54 10.47
N GLY A 141 19.48 -0.71 9.21
CA GLY A 141 18.20 -1.25 8.83
C GLY A 141 18.19 -1.83 7.43
N ILE A 142 17.30 -2.79 7.27
CA ILE A 142 17.07 -3.52 6.02
C ILE A 142 15.57 -3.46 5.75
N ASN A 143 15.21 -3.07 4.54
CA ASN A 143 13.89 -3.24 3.97
C ASN A 143 14.03 -4.17 2.77
N LEU A 144 13.31 -5.27 2.75
CA LEU A 144 13.20 -6.16 1.61
C LEU A 144 11.73 -6.29 1.26
N ARG A 145 11.39 -6.08 -0.01
CA ARG A 145 10.03 -6.28 -0.51
C ARG A 145 10.06 -7.10 -1.78
N TYR A 146 9.23 -8.13 -1.82
CA TYR A 146 8.97 -8.89 -3.03
C TYR A 146 7.49 -8.81 -3.36
N THR A 147 7.17 -8.43 -4.59
CA THR A 147 5.81 -8.33 -5.08
C THR A 147 5.67 -9.25 -6.29
N LYS A 148 4.86 -10.29 -6.15
CA LYS A 148 4.45 -11.15 -7.26
C LYS A 148 3.18 -10.60 -7.87
N ASN A 149 3.08 -10.59 -9.21
CA ASN A 149 1.93 -10.08 -9.95
C ASN A 149 1.61 -8.61 -9.56
N LYS A 150 2.64 -7.76 -9.60
CA LYS A 150 2.57 -6.36 -9.19
C LYS A 150 1.38 -5.64 -9.85
N LEU A 151 0.72 -4.81 -9.08
CA LEU A 151 -0.29 -3.87 -9.56
C LEU A 151 0.33 -2.90 -10.56
N GLU A 152 -0.20 -2.88 -11.77
CA GLU A 152 0.15 -1.89 -12.80
C GLU A 152 -1.05 -1.00 -13.09
N LEU A 153 -0.74 0.25 -13.44
CA LEU A 153 -1.75 1.21 -13.87
C LEU A 153 -2.18 0.85 -15.28
N VAL A 154 -3.48 0.66 -15.50
CA VAL A 154 -4.08 0.31 -16.79
C VAL A 154 -5.25 1.24 -17.08
N ASP A 155 -5.44 1.54 -18.35
CA ASP A 155 -6.59 2.33 -18.79
C ASP A 155 -7.89 1.58 -18.51
N THR A 156 -8.93 2.34 -18.13
CA THR A 156 -10.30 1.83 -18.05
C THR A 156 -10.93 1.90 -19.44
N SER A 157 -12.14 1.35 -19.62
CA SER A 157 -12.76 1.28 -20.95
C SER A 157 -12.86 2.65 -21.63
N GLU A 158 -12.71 2.73 -22.96
CA GLU A 158 -12.74 4.00 -23.73
C GLU A 158 -14.03 4.84 -23.53
N ASN A 159 -15.10 4.25 -23.00
CA ASN A 159 -16.38 4.92 -22.73
C ASN A 159 -16.56 5.31 -21.25
N ASP A 160 -15.52 5.21 -20.44
CA ASP A 160 -15.58 5.61 -19.04
C ASP A 160 -15.67 7.13 -18.93
N ASN A 161 -16.64 7.61 -18.15
CA ASN A 161 -16.82 9.06 -17.93
C ASN A 161 -15.75 9.63 -16.99
N TYR A 162 -14.98 8.76 -16.35
CA TYR A 162 -13.88 9.07 -15.46
C TYR A 162 -12.61 8.61 -16.19
N ASP A 163 -11.90 9.51 -16.85
CA ASP A 163 -10.62 9.30 -17.56
C ASP A 163 -9.49 8.98 -16.56
N MET A 164 -9.72 7.99 -15.70
CA MET A 164 -8.93 7.67 -14.52
C MET A 164 -8.57 6.20 -14.56
N LYS A 165 -7.26 5.97 -14.73
CA LYS A 165 -6.68 4.63 -14.77
C LYS A 165 -6.89 3.87 -13.47
N MET A 166 -6.85 2.55 -13.55
CA MET A 166 -6.98 1.65 -12.41
C MET A 166 -5.74 0.79 -12.19
N PHE A 167 -5.52 0.33 -10.96
CA PHE A 167 -4.47 -0.63 -10.64
C PHE A 167 -4.98 -2.05 -10.80
N LYS A 168 -4.32 -2.85 -11.63
CA LYS A 168 -4.69 -4.25 -11.89
C LYS A 168 -3.50 -5.19 -11.70
N PRO A 169 -3.67 -6.38 -11.08
CA PRO A 169 -2.61 -7.35 -10.96
C PRO A 169 -2.09 -7.77 -12.35
N SER A 170 -0.79 -7.67 -12.55
CA SER A 170 -0.11 -8.04 -13.80
C SER A 170 0.57 -9.41 -13.71
N ASN A 171 1.29 -9.83 -14.75
CA ASN A 171 2.20 -10.98 -14.68
C ASN A 171 3.65 -10.59 -14.31
N LYS A 172 3.88 -9.31 -13.96
CA LYS A 172 5.22 -8.82 -13.61
C LYS A 172 5.48 -8.99 -12.12
N ASN A 173 6.73 -9.28 -11.80
CA ASN A 173 7.20 -9.36 -10.43
C ASN A 173 8.20 -8.24 -10.17
N GLU A 174 8.25 -7.76 -8.94
CA GLU A 174 9.16 -6.72 -8.51
C GLU A 174 9.88 -7.14 -7.23
N PHE A 175 11.16 -6.81 -7.15
CA PHE A 175 11.94 -6.93 -5.93
C PHE A 175 12.54 -5.57 -5.60
N TYR A 176 12.32 -5.13 -4.37
CA TYR A 176 12.87 -3.90 -3.81
C TYR A 176 13.71 -4.24 -2.60
N TYR A 177 14.84 -3.54 -2.47
CA TYR A 177 15.67 -3.62 -1.28
C TYR A 177 16.20 -2.23 -0.93
N ASN A 178 16.32 -1.97 0.35
CA ASN A 178 16.98 -0.79 0.87
C ASN A 178 17.76 -1.17 2.11
N PHE A 179 19.02 -0.76 2.15
CA PHE A 179 19.90 -0.92 3.27
C PHE A 179 20.32 0.46 3.75
N ASN A 180 20.19 0.73 5.04
CA ASN A 180 20.64 1.97 5.62
C ASN A 180 21.59 1.70 6.79
N ILE A 181 22.64 2.53 6.85
CA ILE A 181 23.55 2.65 7.98
C ILE A 181 23.60 4.12 8.33
N GLY A 182 23.51 4.43 9.61
CA GLY A 182 23.74 5.78 10.09
C GLY A 182 24.30 5.80 11.48
N VAL A 183 24.76 6.98 11.85
CA VAL A 183 25.39 7.27 13.13
C VAL A 183 24.82 8.58 13.64
N GLU A 184 24.44 8.61 14.90
CA GLU A 184 23.91 9.77 15.61
C GLU A 184 24.84 10.01 16.82
N TYR A 185 25.35 11.22 16.97
CA TYR A 185 26.15 11.60 18.13
C TYR A 185 25.41 12.70 18.90
N SER A 186 25.23 12.50 20.19
CA SER A 186 24.59 13.47 21.07
C SER A 186 25.66 14.15 21.93
N PHE A 187 25.68 15.49 21.91
CA PHE A 187 26.46 16.30 22.84
C PHE A 187 25.53 16.66 24.00
N ASP A 188 25.87 16.21 25.20
CA ASP A 188 25.30 16.75 26.44
C ASP A 188 25.94 18.11 26.76
#